data_AF-A0AA36GTN4-F1
#
_entry.id   AF-A0AA36GTN4-F1
#
_cell.length_a   1.000
_cell.length_b   1.000
_cell.length_c   1.000
_cell.angle_alpha   90.00
_cell.angle_beta   90.00
_cell.angle_gamma   90.00
#
_symmetry.space_group_name_H-M   'P 1'
#
loop_
_entity.id
_entity.type
_entity.pdbx_description
1 polymer ?
#
loop_
_entity_poly.entity_id
_entity_poly.type
_entity_poly.pdbx_seq_one_letter_code
_entity_poly.pdbx_strand_id
1 'polypeptide(L)'
;MSIDILFTEGLPSNCACPVCDQALRAPIITACGHNFCKCCITTKNGPVPCPVCQTEIAVDSLKADKSKHRQVQALIVQCPYFYYGCEWTGPLKDLKASDKSTVQKHLTDEPIKHLMYLCDQVTELKGIHMMLQTENNAMDERYEELMKSTVTAAKMYGAQMVWRIENVRQKINDAKSGARPIIHSEPFVSGRHGYKFIASACLFGDGKYRGKFLSVYLTLVRGKYDPLLEWPFALVVSITLLDQNPDPSKRCDISYRIDPRKIREKTEFLERPLLDKNGSFGAQTFCRLEIMENYIEDDVMFLQIEIGESIDGEDDNGIPEEQLDLFAQKPPCTPDVHSVMSLPLVSTPREDGRLPTAIKMPDERLASPLSVKKILPSRDSMSELPPLPVTTDGLPSVSTTSTRPHSMRLSKNAVAPMPDPSPYVVSEKSEISEIAEEKKSKSKAR
;
A
#
# COMPACT_ATOMS: atom_id res chain seq x y z
N MET A 1 6.10 37.30 28.35
CA MET A 1 6.55 36.95 26.98
C MET A 1 7.97 37.47 26.85
N SER A 2 8.91 36.64 26.38
CA SER A 2 10.26 37.08 26.04
C SER A 2 10.20 37.78 24.68
N ILE A 3 10.68 39.03 24.58
CA ILE A 3 10.83 39.68 23.29
C ILE A 3 12.18 39.26 22.72
N ASP A 4 12.17 38.56 21.58
CA ASP A 4 13.40 38.26 20.86
C ASP A 4 13.98 39.54 20.26
N ILE A 5 15.26 39.78 20.54
CA ILE A 5 15.95 41.02 20.19
C ILE A 5 16.61 40.83 18.82
N LEU A 6 16.01 41.42 17.80
CA LEU A 6 16.56 41.47 16.44
C LEU A 6 17.63 42.56 16.36
N PHE A 7 18.83 42.23 15.87
CA PHE A 7 19.92 43.18 15.64
C PHE A 7 20.06 43.49 14.14
N THR A 8 20.17 44.77 13.80
CA THR A 8 20.24 45.26 12.41
C THR A 8 21.32 44.61 11.55
N GLU A 9 22.54 44.49 12.09
CA GLU A 9 23.71 43.90 11.40
C GLU A 9 24.08 42.51 11.99
N GLY A 10 23.13 41.86 12.68
CA GLY A 10 23.41 40.70 13.52
C GLY A 10 24.15 41.06 14.82
N LEU A 11 24.55 40.04 15.59
CA LEU A 11 25.30 40.22 16.85
C LEU A 11 26.81 40.13 16.59
N PRO A 12 27.61 41.20 16.80
CA PRO A 12 29.06 41.12 16.65
C PRO A 12 29.67 40.09 17.61
N SER A 13 30.58 39.26 17.11
CA SER A 13 31.25 38.20 17.89
C SER A 13 31.99 38.73 19.13
N ASN A 14 32.53 39.94 19.04
CA ASN A 14 33.19 40.63 20.17
C ASN A 14 32.21 41.21 21.22
N CYS A 15 30.90 41.07 21.00
CA CYS A 15 29.79 41.44 21.89
C CYS A 15 28.93 40.24 22.31
N ALA A 16 29.19 39.05 21.76
CA ALA A 16 28.58 37.79 22.15
C ALA A 16 29.27 37.16 23.37
N CYS A 17 28.52 36.38 24.15
CA CYS A 17 29.04 35.61 25.28
C CYS A 17 29.41 34.18 24.83
N PRO A 18 30.69 33.73 24.90
CA PRO A 18 31.13 32.41 24.44
C PRO A 18 30.57 31.18 25.21
N VAL A 19 29.55 31.37 26.03
CA VAL A 19 28.92 30.35 26.90
C VAL A 19 27.41 30.26 26.67
N CYS A 20 26.79 31.29 26.08
CA CYS A 20 25.34 31.30 25.83
C CYS A 20 24.95 31.96 24.49
N ASP A 21 25.95 32.26 23.64
CA ASP A 21 25.85 32.77 22.27
C ASP A 21 24.89 33.96 22.05
N GLN A 22 24.68 34.73 23.12
CA GLN A 22 23.80 35.89 23.16
C GLN A 22 24.58 37.15 23.57
N ALA A 23 24.01 38.32 23.29
CA ALA A 23 24.60 39.61 23.62
C ALA A 23 24.93 39.71 25.12
N LEU A 24 26.16 40.08 25.44
CA LEU A 24 26.71 40.06 26.80
C LEU A 24 25.81 40.79 27.83
N ARG A 25 25.15 40.01 28.71
CA ARG A 25 24.36 40.51 29.84
C ARG A 25 25.25 40.78 31.04
N ALA A 26 25.38 42.06 31.39
CA ALA A 26 26.28 42.54 32.45
C ALA A 26 27.70 41.96 32.29
N PRO A 27 28.44 42.37 31.24
CA PRO A 27 29.73 41.77 30.91
C PRO A 27 30.73 41.89 32.06
N ILE A 28 31.43 40.78 32.29
CA ILE A 28 32.57 40.67 33.18
C ILE A 28 33.79 40.23 32.40
N ILE A 29 34.92 40.88 32.67
CA ILE A 29 36.23 40.58 32.10
C ILE A 29 37.06 39.78 33.10
N THR A 30 37.71 38.74 32.58
CA THR A 30 38.64 37.85 33.29
C THR A 30 40.05 38.42 33.26
N ALA A 31 40.95 37.94 34.15
CA ALA A 31 42.36 38.36 34.14
C ALA A 31 43.08 38.03 32.81
N CYS A 32 42.62 37.00 32.08
CA CYS A 32 43.10 36.64 30.74
C CYS A 32 42.42 37.43 29.59
N GLY A 33 41.63 38.47 29.89
CA GLY A 33 41.07 39.40 28.91
C GLY A 33 39.75 38.99 28.25
N HIS A 34 39.27 37.76 28.49
CA HIS A 34 38.01 37.27 27.91
C HIS A 34 36.78 37.79 28.66
N ASN A 35 35.71 38.03 27.89
CA ASN A 35 34.46 38.64 28.35
C ASN A 35 33.30 37.64 28.35
N PHE A 36 32.52 37.63 29.44
CA PHE A 36 31.38 36.72 29.64
C PHE A 36 30.20 37.45 30.29
N CYS A 37 28.98 36.90 30.21
CA CYS A 37 27.87 37.39 31.02
C CYS A 37 28.12 37.10 32.51
N LYS A 38 27.73 38.01 33.41
CA LYS A 38 27.81 37.79 34.88
C LYS A 38 27.08 36.51 35.36
N CYS A 39 26.07 36.04 34.62
CA CYS A 39 25.35 34.80 34.91
C CYS A 39 25.98 33.54 34.30
N CYS A 40 26.93 33.67 33.37
CA CYS A 40 27.52 32.55 32.63
C CYS A 40 28.87 32.09 33.16
N ILE A 41 29.52 32.87 34.05
CA ILE A 41 30.73 32.44 34.74
C ILE A 41 30.75 33.01 36.17
N THR A 42 31.11 32.17 37.13
CA THR A 42 31.14 32.51 38.56
C THR A 42 32.29 31.78 39.25
N THR A 43 33.09 32.50 40.03
CA THR A 43 34.21 31.96 40.83
C THR A 43 33.84 31.70 42.29
N LYS A 44 32.54 31.75 42.64
CA LYS A 44 32.07 31.59 44.02
C LYS A 44 32.33 30.21 44.62
N ASN A 45 32.53 29.20 43.77
CA ASN A 45 32.75 27.81 44.18
C ASN A 45 34.24 27.40 44.08
N GLY A 46 35.15 28.37 43.95
CA GLY A 46 36.59 28.16 43.72
C GLY A 46 37.06 28.71 42.37
N PRO A 47 38.37 28.56 42.06
CA PRO A 47 38.92 28.90 40.76
C PRO A 47 38.24 28.09 39.64
N VAL A 48 38.07 28.68 38.47
CA VAL A 48 37.51 28.00 37.28
C VAL A 48 38.37 28.26 36.05
N PRO A 49 38.58 27.27 35.16
CA PRO A 49 39.30 27.50 33.91
C PRO A 49 38.49 28.39 32.97
N CYS A 50 39.15 29.29 32.26
CA CYS A 50 38.51 30.13 31.26
C CYS A 50 37.96 29.28 30.08
N PRO A 51 36.66 29.35 29.74
CA PRO A 51 36.10 28.56 28.62
C PRO A 51 36.75 28.78 27.25
N VAL A 52 37.46 29.90 27.04
CA VAL A 52 38.07 30.26 25.75
C VAL A 52 39.56 29.89 25.67
N CYS A 53 40.32 30.06 26.77
CA CYS A 53 41.78 29.91 26.76
C CYS A 53 42.34 29.01 27.88
N GLN A 54 41.46 28.38 28.67
CA GLN A 54 41.76 27.45 29.78
C GLN A 54 42.59 28.01 30.94
N THR A 55 43.11 29.24 30.86
CA THR A 55 43.77 29.95 31.97
C THR A 55 42.88 29.97 33.21
N GLU A 56 43.44 29.62 34.35
CA GLU A 56 42.74 29.57 35.64
C GLU A 56 42.32 30.98 36.09
N ILE A 57 41.02 31.14 36.37
CA ILE A 57 40.43 32.39 36.85
C ILE A 57 40.35 32.31 38.37
N ALA A 58 41.26 33.01 39.04
CA ALA A 58 41.31 33.07 40.50
C ALA A 58 40.02 33.63 41.10
N VAL A 59 39.71 33.22 42.34
CA VAL A 59 38.59 33.74 43.13
C VAL A 59 38.71 35.28 43.22
N ASP A 60 37.57 35.97 43.07
CA ASP A 60 37.42 37.44 43.05
C ASP A 60 38.21 38.21 41.97
N SER A 61 38.81 37.53 40.97
CA SER A 61 39.50 38.20 39.85
C SER A 61 38.57 38.79 38.78
N LEU A 62 37.26 38.46 38.81
CA LEU A 62 36.26 38.91 37.84
C LEU A 62 35.87 40.38 38.04
N LYS A 63 36.08 41.22 37.02
CA LYS A 63 35.74 42.66 37.06
C LYS A 63 34.63 42.99 36.07
N ALA A 64 33.76 43.93 36.42
CA ALA A 64 32.71 44.41 35.51
C ALA A 64 33.31 45.23 34.37
N ASP A 65 33.12 44.79 33.12
CA ASP A 65 33.64 45.50 31.94
C ASP A 65 32.66 46.61 31.52
N LYS A 66 32.87 47.80 32.10
CA LYS A 66 32.11 49.02 31.75
C LYS A 66 32.32 49.46 30.30
N SER A 67 33.40 49.03 29.63
CA SER A 67 33.67 49.35 28.23
C SER A 67 32.80 48.48 27.33
N LYS A 68 32.86 47.16 27.50
CA LYS A 68 32.02 46.20 26.80
C LYS A 68 30.54 46.38 27.11
N HIS A 69 30.17 46.78 28.33
CA HIS A 69 28.78 47.12 28.64
C HIS A 69 28.29 48.27 27.75
N ARG A 70 29.05 49.37 27.62
CA ARG A 70 28.69 50.48 26.73
C ARG A 70 28.65 50.06 25.25
N GLN A 71 29.61 49.24 24.81
CA GLN A 71 29.66 48.75 23.43
C GLN A 71 28.42 47.91 23.08
N VAL A 72 28.07 46.93 23.93
CA VAL A 72 26.90 46.05 23.74
C VAL A 72 25.61 46.85 23.79
N GLN A 73 25.50 47.82 24.70
CA GLN A 73 24.31 48.66 24.81
C GLN A 73 24.15 49.66 23.64
N ALA A 74 25.22 49.95 22.88
CA ALA A 74 25.17 50.80 21.69
C ALA A 74 24.72 50.05 20.41
N LEU A 75 24.60 48.72 20.45
CA LEU A 75 24.14 47.92 19.30
C LEU A 75 22.72 48.32 18.88
N ILE A 76 22.48 48.48 17.58
CA ILE A 76 21.18 48.89 17.04
C ILE A 76 20.28 47.68 16.81
N VAL A 77 19.13 47.70 17.49
CA VAL A 77 18.06 46.71 17.42
C VAL A 77 16.91 47.18 16.52
N GLN A 78 16.17 46.22 15.98
CA GLN A 78 14.94 46.45 15.20
C GLN A 78 13.69 46.20 16.05
N CYS A 79 12.57 46.77 15.64
CA CYS A 79 11.26 46.38 16.18
C CYS A 79 10.97 44.89 15.87
N PRO A 80 10.34 44.11 16.77
CA PRO A 80 9.91 42.74 16.46
C PRO A 80 8.99 42.64 15.23
N TYR A 81 8.33 43.74 14.86
CA TYR A 81 7.47 43.83 13.67
C TYR A 81 8.19 44.32 12.41
N PHE A 82 9.54 44.36 12.39
CA PHE A 82 10.31 44.85 11.25
C PHE A 82 10.01 44.08 9.96
N TYR A 83 9.95 42.74 10.02
CA TYR A 83 9.58 41.89 8.88
C TYR A 83 8.13 42.05 8.41
N TYR A 84 7.28 42.69 9.21
CA TYR A 84 5.88 43.00 8.88
C TYR A 84 5.67 44.47 8.49
N GLY A 85 6.76 45.24 8.29
CA GLY A 85 6.70 46.62 7.79
C GLY A 85 7.00 47.73 8.80
N CYS A 86 7.41 47.41 10.04
CA CYS A 86 7.78 48.44 11.01
C CYS A 86 9.25 48.88 10.89
N GLU A 87 9.50 50.09 10.40
CA GLU A 87 10.85 50.64 10.16
C GLU A 87 11.60 51.08 11.43
N TRP A 88 11.03 50.92 12.63
CA TRP A 88 11.67 51.42 13.85
C TRP A 88 12.97 50.67 14.18
N THR A 89 14.01 51.46 14.49
CA THR A 89 15.31 50.98 14.99
C THR A 89 15.82 51.89 16.12
N GLY A 90 16.67 51.34 17.00
CA GLY A 90 17.27 52.10 18.12
C GLY A 90 18.28 51.28 18.93
N PRO A 91 19.02 51.89 19.87
CA PRO A 91 20.11 51.22 20.58
C PRO A 91 19.64 50.33 21.76
N LEU A 92 20.35 49.23 22.02
CA LEU A 92 20.01 48.21 23.03
C LEU A 92 19.88 48.72 24.49
N LYS A 93 20.59 49.79 24.88
CA LYS A 93 20.36 50.48 26.18
C LYS A 93 18.90 50.82 26.39
N ASP A 94 18.23 51.22 25.32
CA ASP A 94 16.87 51.75 25.31
C ASP A 94 15.83 50.61 25.28
N LEU A 95 16.22 49.37 25.59
CA LEU A 95 15.35 48.23 25.88
C LEU A 95 15.24 47.90 27.38
N LYS A 96 16.27 48.18 28.20
CA LYS A 96 16.46 47.54 29.53
C LYS A 96 16.27 48.46 30.74
N ALA A 97 15.89 49.71 30.56
CA ALA A 97 15.51 50.58 31.67
C ALA A 97 14.13 50.17 32.22
N SER A 98 14.01 50.02 33.54
CA SER A 98 12.76 49.63 34.24
C SER A 98 11.67 50.72 34.23
N ASP A 99 11.82 51.75 33.41
CA ASP A 99 10.89 52.84 33.24
C ASP A 99 10.84 53.20 31.74
N LYS A 100 9.76 52.77 31.08
CA LYS A 100 9.36 53.06 29.67
C LYS A 100 10.52 53.14 28.65
N SER A 101 11.17 52.00 28.41
CA SER A 101 12.22 51.82 27.41
C SER A 101 11.71 52.08 25.97
N THR A 102 12.53 52.65 25.08
CA THR A 102 12.09 53.21 23.79
C THR A 102 11.42 52.21 22.84
N VAL A 103 11.81 50.91 22.84
CA VAL A 103 11.06 49.87 22.09
C VAL A 103 9.68 49.67 22.69
N GLN A 104 9.59 49.47 24.01
CA GLN A 104 8.31 49.26 24.68
C GLN A 104 7.42 50.49 24.54
N LYS A 105 8.01 51.68 24.61
CA LYS A 105 7.37 52.96 24.37
C LYS A 105 6.85 53.05 22.93
N HIS A 106 7.68 52.76 21.91
CA HIS A 106 7.25 52.72 20.51
C HIS A 106 6.09 51.74 20.28
N LEU A 107 6.14 50.55 20.88
CA LEU A 107 5.04 49.57 20.83
C LEU A 107 3.76 50.07 21.53
N THR A 108 3.87 50.87 22.61
CA THR A 108 2.71 51.48 23.30
C THR A 108 2.23 52.80 22.70
N ASP A 109 3.09 53.51 21.96
CA ASP A 109 2.76 54.75 21.25
C ASP A 109 2.07 54.43 19.91
N GLU A 110 2.44 53.31 19.26
CA GLU A 110 1.93 52.87 17.95
C GLU A 110 1.29 51.45 17.97
N PRO A 111 0.45 51.07 18.96
CA PRO A 111 -0.07 49.70 19.06
C PRO A 111 -1.03 49.35 17.92
N ILE A 112 -1.75 50.34 17.39
CA ILE A 112 -2.71 50.16 16.29
C ILE A 112 -1.99 49.78 14.99
N LYS A 113 -0.85 50.41 14.67
CA LYS A 113 -0.07 50.08 13.46
C LYS A 113 0.47 48.64 13.52
N HIS A 114 1.02 48.22 14.65
CA HIS A 114 1.50 46.86 14.85
C HIS A 114 0.36 45.82 14.79
N LEU A 115 -0.82 46.15 15.32
CA LEU A 115 -2.01 45.31 15.20
C LEU A 115 -2.49 45.22 13.75
N MET A 116 -2.48 46.32 12.99
CA MET A 116 -2.81 46.30 11.55
C MET A 116 -1.88 45.38 10.77
N TYR A 117 -0.55 45.49 10.95
CA TYR A 117 0.41 44.58 10.30
C TYR A 117 0.13 43.10 10.62
N LEU A 118 -0.22 42.76 11.86
CA LEU A 118 -0.64 41.41 12.22
C LEU A 118 -1.96 40.99 11.57
N CYS A 119 -2.96 41.88 11.52
CA CYS A 119 -4.24 41.61 10.89
C CYS A 119 -4.11 41.36 9.38
N ASP A 120 -3.27 42.13 8.70
CA ASP A 120 -2.99 41.97 7.26
C ASP A 120 -2.32 40.61 7.01
N GLN A 121 -1.28 40.26 7.77
CA GLN A 121 -0.60 38.97 7.68
C GLN A 121 -1.49 37.77 8.00
N VAL A 122 -2.36 37.88 9.00
CA VAL A 122 -3.36 36.84 9.31
C VAL A 122 -4.41 36.72 8.19
N THR A 123 -4.72 37.81 7.48
CA THR A 123 -5.66 37.79 6.36
C THR A 123 -5.03 37.17 5.11
N GLU A 124 -3.77 37.49 4.82
CA GLU A 124 -2.97 36.84 3.77
C GLU A 124 -2.84 35.33 4.01
N LEU A 125 -2.46 34.93 5.24
CA LEU A 125 -2.35 33.53 5.63
C LEU A 125 -3.68 32.76 5.49
N LYS A 126 -4.81 33.40 5.83
CA LYS A 126 -6.15 32.82 5.61
C LYS A 126 -6.46 32.66 4.12
N GLY A 127 -6.05 33.60 3.28
CA GLY A 127 -6.17 33.50 1.82
C GLY A 127 -5.39 32.30 1.27
N ILE A 128 -4.12 32.16 1.68
CA ILE A 128 -3.26 31.02 1.31
C ILE A 128 -3.88 29.69 1.79
N HIS A 129 -4.35 29.63 3.04
CA HIS A 129 -4.98 28.44 3.59
C HIS A 129 -6.24 28.02 2.80
N MET A 130 -7.09 28.99 2.43
CA MET A 130 -8.31 28.71 1.67
C MET A 130 -8.00 28.25 0.23
N MET A 131 -6.95 28.76 -0.40
CA MET A 131 -6.46 28.24 -1.70
C MET A 131 -5.95 26.80 -1.56
N LEU A 132 -5.12 26.51 -0.55
CA LEU A 132 -4.61 25.16 -0.28
C LEU A 132 -5.73 24.15 0.04
N GLN A 133 -6.75 24.56 0.81
CA GLN A 133 -7.93 23.73 1.06
C GLN A 133 -8.69 23.42 -0.24
N THR A 134 -8.84 24.41 -1.12
CA THR A 134 -9.52 24.24 -2.42
C THR A 134 -8.73 23.31 -3.34
N GLU A 135 -7.40 23.44 -3.37
CA GLU A 135 -6.52 22.58 -4.16
C GLU A 135 -6.48 21.14 -3.63
N ASN A 136 -6.43 20.94 -2.31
CA ASN A 136 -6.52 19.61 -1.69
C ASN A 136 -7.86 18.94 -2.01
N ASN A 137 -8.99 19.62 -1.83
CA ASN A 137 -10.31 19.05 -2.15
C ASN A 137 -10.40 18.68 -3.65
N ALA A 138 -9.88 19.52 -4.55
CA ALA A 138 -9.83 19.23 -5.99
C ALA A 138 -8.84 18.08 -6.34
N MET A 139 -7.83 17.85 -5.51
CA MET A 139 -6.92 16.70 -5.62
C MET A 139 -7.60 15.40 -5.14
N ASP A 140 -8.34 15.46 -4.03
CA ASP A 140 -9.13 14.34 -3.51
C ASP A 140 -10.23 13.90 -4.50
N GLU A 141 -10.96 14.85 -5.09
CA GLU A 141 -11.93 14.58 -6.17
C GLU A 141 -11.29 13.89 -7.38
N ARG A 142 -10.11 14.35 -7.81
CA ARG A 142 -9.34 13.72 -8.89
C ARG A 142 -8.83 12.33 -8.52
N TYR A 143 -8.45 12.12 -7.26
CA TYR A 143 -8.00 10.82 -6.77
C TYR A 143 -9.17 9.82 -6.74
N GLU A 144 -10.35 10.25 -6.28
CA GLU A 144 -11.57 9.46 -6.38
C GLU A 144 -11.96 9.16 -7.83
N GLU A 145 -11.90 10.14 -8.74
CA GLU A 145 -12.20 9.94 -10.17
C GLU A 145 -11.20 8.96 -10.80
N LEU A 146 -9.91 9.10 -10.51
CA LEU A 146 -8.88 8.17 -10.94
C LEU A 146 -9.13 6.75 -10.40
N MET A 147 -9.51 6.61 -9.12
CA MET A 147 -9.81 5.31 -8.52
C MET A 147 -11.08 4.68 -9.10
N LYS A 148 -12.12 5.48 -9.38
CA LYS A 148 -13.31 5.02 -10.11
C LYS A 148 -12.94 4.60 -11.54
N SER A 149 -11.99 5.28 -12.17
CA SER A 149 -11.48 4.96 -13.51
C SER A 149 -10.61 3.69 -13.51
N THR A 150 -9.75 3.46 -12.52
CA THR A 150 -8.95 2.23 -12.41
C THR A 150 -9.81 1.02 -12.09
N VAL A 151 -10.78 1.13 -11.18
CA VAL A 151 -11.77 0.06 -10.91
C VAL A 151 -12.64 -0.21 -12.14
N THR A 152 -13.04 0.83 -12.88
CA THR A 152 -13.76 0.65 -14.16
C THR A 152 -12.88 -0.01 -15.21
N ALA A 153 -11.62 0.38 -15.34
CA ALA A 153 -10.66 -0.26 -16.23
C ALA A 153 -10.44 -1.74 -15.87
N ALA A 154 -10.26 -2.08 -14.59
CA ALA A 154 -10.18 -3.46 -14.12
C ALA A 154 -11.42 -4.27 -14.53
N LYS A 155 -12.63 -3.72 -14.33
CA LYS A 155 -13.89 -4.31 -14.80
C LYS A 155 -13.98 -4.41 -16.33
N MET A 156 -13.36 -3.51 -17.09
CA MET A 156 -13.34 -3.50 -18.56
C MET A 156 -12.36 -4.52 -19.17
N TYR A 157 -11.32 -4.94 -18.45
CA TYR A 157 -10.36 -5.95 -18.94
C TYR A 157 -10.69 -7.39 -18.49
N GLY A 158 -11.55 -7.55 -17.47
CA GLY A 158 -12.12 -8.84 -17.07
C GLY A 158 -11.10 -9.89 -16.62
N ALA A 159 -11.53 -11.14 -16.55
CA ALA A 159 -10.61 -12.26 -16.34
C ALA A 159 -9.71 -12.48 -17.55
N GLN A 160 -8.41 -12.72 -17.32
CA GLN A 160 -7.42 -12.88 -18.39
C GLN A 160 -7.68 -14.14 -19.24
N MET A 161 -8.43 -15.11 -18.72
CA MET A 161 -9.02 -16.19 -19.52
C MET A 161 -10.32 -16.72 -18.89
N VAL A 162 -11.31 -17.00 -19.74
CA VAL A 162 -12.42 -17.92 -19.42
C VAL A 162 -12.32 -19.11 -20.37
N TRP A 163 -11.83 -20.23 -19.87
CA TRP A 163 -11.58 -21.43 -20.65
C TRP A 163 -12.83 -22.30 -20.72
N ARG A 164 -13.51 -22.25 -21.88
CA ARG A 164 -14.61 -23.15 -22.23
C ARG A 164 -14.07 -24.52 -22.63
N ILE A 165 -14.45 -25.56 -21.90
CA ILE A 165 -14.05 -26.95 -22.14
C ILE A 165 -15.28 -27.72 -22.64
N GLU A 166 -15.33 -27.98 -23.94
CA GLU A 166 -16.39 -28.81 -24.57
C GLU A 166 -16.08 -30.31 -24.52
N ASN A 167 -17.08 -31.17 -24.75
CA ASN A 167 -16.96 -32.63 -24.83
C ASN A 167 -16.30 -33.21 -23.56
N VAL A 168 -16.74 -32.72 -22.40
CA VAL A 168 -16.14 -33.03 -21.08
C VAL A 168 -16.17 -34.52 -20.81
N ARG A 169 -17.30 -35.20 -21.07
CA ARG A 169 -17.49 -36.65 -20.91
C ARG A 169 -16.51 -37.46 -21.77
N GLN A 170 -16.28 -37.05 -23.02
CA GLN A 170 -15.28 -37.69 -23.88
C GLN A 170 -13.88 -37.51 -23.29
N LYS A 171 -13.50 -36.28 -22.92
CA LYS A 171 -12.18 -35.98 -22.35
C LYS A 171 -11.94 -36.70 -21.01
N ILE A 172 -12.98 -36.89 -20.19
CA ILE A 172 -12.93 -37.73 -18.98
C ILE A 172 -12.66 -39.19 -19.35
N ASN A 173 -13.27 -39.73 -20.41
CA ASN A 173 -13.04 -41.12 -20.85
C ASN A 173 -11.63 -41.31 -21.47
N ASP A 174 -11.15 -40.34 -22.25
CA ASP A 174 -9.77 -40.29 -22.74
C ASP A 174 -8.77 -40.20 -21.57
N ALA A 175 -9.13 -39.47 -20.50
CA ALA A 175 -8.31 -39.38 -19.29
C ALA A 175 -8.35 -40.66 -18.46
N LYS A 176 -9.51 -41.35 -18.35
CA LYS A 176 -9.70 -42.64 -17.67
C LYS A 176 -8.90 -43.77 -18.34
N SER A 177 -8.97 -43.87 -19.67
CA SER A 177 -8.17 -44.82 -20.46
C SER A 177 -6.67 -44.50 -20.47
N GLY A 178 -6.30 -43.24 -20.17
CA GLY A 178 -4.92 -42.77 -20.19
C GLY A 178 -4.44 -42.35 -21.59
N ALA A 179 -5.32 -42.33 -22.60
CA ALA A 179 -5.02 -41.87 -23.94
C ALA A 179 -4.69 -40.36 -23.98
N ARG A 180 -5.46 -39.54 -23.26
CA ARG A 180 -5.22 -38.09 -23.12
C ARG A 180 -5.51 -37.65 -21.66
N PRO A 181 -4.60 -37.90 -20.71
CA PRO A 181 -4.83 -37.63 -19.29
C PRO A 181 -4.85 -36.14 -18.92
N ILE A 182 -4.31 -35.28 -19.79
CA ILE A 182 -4.18 -33.84 -19.59
C ILE A 182 -4.72 -33.13 -20.84
N ILE A 183 -5.53 -32.10 -20.62
CA ILE A 183 -5.95 -31.14 -21.64
C ILE A 183 -5.28 -29.78 -21.39
N HIS A 184 -5.11 -28.99 -22.44
CA HIS A 184 -4.49 -27.66 -22.38
C HIS A 184 -5.42 -26.60 -22.98
N SER A 185 -5.34 -25.37 -22.47
CA SER A 185 -5.98 -24.21 -23.06
C SER A 185 -5.19 -23.67 -24.25
N GLU A 186 -5.78 -22.73 -24.99
CA GLU A 186 -4.99 -21.81 -25.80
C GLU A 186 -4.06 -20.95 -24.91
N PRO A 187 -2.92 -20.47 -25.43
CA PRO A 187 -2.03 -19.60 -24.66
C PRO A 187 -2.68 -18.22 -24.43
N PHE A 188 -2.58 -17.72 -23.20
CA PHE A 188 -3.12 -16.41 -22.79
C PHE A 188 -2.03 -15.57 -22.11
N VAL A 189 -2.32 -14.31 -21.80
CA VAL A 189 -1.38 -13.37 -21.18
C VAL A 189 -1.99 -12.68 -19.97
N SER A 190 -1.18 -12.35 -18.96
CA SER A 190 -1.65 -11.62 -17.76
C SER A 190 -2.06 -10.17 -18.05
N GLY A 191 -1.67 -9.63 -19.20
CA GLY A 191 -2.01 -8.28 -19.66
C GLY A 191 -1.34 -7.95 -21.00
N ARG A 192 -1.59 -6.76 -21.56
CA ARG A 192 -1.10 -6.35 -22.90
C ARG A 192 0.40 -6.56 -23.13
N HIS A 193 1.20 -6.37 -22.08
CA HIS A 193 2.65 -6.57 -22.07
C HIS A 193 3.11 -7.56 -21.00
N GLY A 194 2.21 -8.45 -20.54
CA GLY A 194 2.40 -9.31 -19.37
C GLY A 194 3.02 -10.68 -19.65
N TYR A 195 3.08 -11.48 -18.60
CA TYR A 195 3.52 -12.89 -18.61
C TYR A 195 2.60 -13.73 -19.51
N LYS A 196 3.16 -14.76 -20.16
CA LYS A 196 2.40 -15.67 -21.03
C LYS A 196 2.21 -17.03 -20.34
N PHE A 197 1.01 -17.58 -20.46
CA PHE A 197 0.61 -18.82 -19.78
C PHE A 197 -0.10 -19.80 -20.71
N ILE A 198 -0.10 -21.07 -20.32
CA ILE A 198 -1.05 -22.10 -20.75
C ILE A 198 -1.68 -22.71 -19.50
N ALA A 199 -3.01 -22.82 -19.46
CA ALA A 199 -3.71 -23.60 -18.44
C ALA A 199 -3.76 -25.08 -18.84
N SER A 200 -3.73 -25.96 -17.85
CA SER A 200 -3.77 -27.42 -18.03
C SER A 200 -4.72 -28.02 -17.01
N ALA A 201 -5.52 -29.01 -17.42
CA ALA A 201 -6.44 -29.69 -16.52
C ALA A 201 -6.38 -31.21 -16.68
N CYS A 202 -6.42 -31.92 -15.55
CA CYS A 202 -6.55 -33.38 -15.47
C CYS A 202 -7.97 -33.69 -15.01
N LEU A 203 -8.90 -33.87 -15.96
CA LEU A 203 -10.33 -34.07 -15.67
C LEU A 203 -10.64 -35.40 -14.94
N PHE A 204 -9.67 -36.31 -14.87
CA PHE A 204 -9.75 -37.53 -14.06
C PHE A 204 -8.62 -37.61 -13.04
N GLY A 205 -8.10 -36.46 -12.60
CA GLY A 205 -7.10 -36.31 -11.55
C GLY A 205 -5.69 -36.74 -11.94
N ASP A 206 -4.73 -36.20 -11.19
CA ASP A 206 -3.31 -36.41 -11.39
C ASP A 206 -2.66 -37.27 -10.29
N GLY A 207 -1.62 -38.00 -10.65
CA GLY A 207 -0.81 -38.84 -9.75
C GLY A 207 -1.64 -39.70 -8.79
N LYS A 208 -1.40 -39.54 -7.49
CA LYS A 208 -2.08 -40.28 -6.40
C LYS A 208 -3.56 -39.89 -6.19
N TYR A 209 -4.03 -38.81 -6.83
CA TYR A 209 -5.41 -38.31 -6.75
C TYR A 209 -6.26 -38.62 -7.99
N ARG A 210 -5.68 -39.36 -8.95
CA ARG A 210 -6.38 -39.89 -10.12
C ARG A 210 -7.67 -40.61 -9.73
N GLY A 211 -8.75 -40.26 -10.41
CA GLY A 211 -10.11 -40.76 -10.18
C GLY A 211 -10.82 -40.21 -8.93
N LYS A 212 -10.27 -39.19 -8.25
CA LYS A 212 -10.88 -38.58 -7.06
C LYS A 212 -11.11 -37.07 -7.19
N PHE A 213 -10.18 -36.35 -7.82
CA PHE A 213 -10.24 -34.90 -7.99
C PHE A 213 -10.05 -34.48 -9.44
N LEU A 214 -10.62 -33.34 -9.79
CA LEU A 214 -10.13 -32.47 -10.87
C LEU A 214 -8.83 -31.82 -10.40
N SER A 215 -7.82 -31.79 -11.26
CA SER A 215 -6.57 -31.05 -11.03
C SER A 215 -6.43 -29.96 -12.09
N VAL A 216 -6.03 -28.73 -11.69
CA VAL A 216 -5.86 -27.59 -12.60
C VAL A 216 -4.55 -26.87 -12.32
N TYR A 217 -3.80 -26.58 -13.39
CA TYR A 217 -2.46 -26.00 -13.33
C TYR A 217 -2.28 -24.87 -14.33
N LEU A 218 -1.40 -23.92 -14.02
CA LEU A 218 -0.82 -22.98 -14.96
C LEU A 218 0.63 -23.36 -15.27
N THR A 219 1.07 -23.05 -16.49
CA THR A 219 2.46 -23.17 -16.92
C THR A 219 2.91 -21.85 -17.51
N LEU A 220 4.02 -21.31 -17.01
CA LEU A 220 4.68 -20.15 -17.63
C LEU A 220 5.31 -20.57 -18.97
N VAL A 221 5.05 -19.76 -19.99
CA VAL A 221 5.50 -19.96 -21.37
C VAL A 221 6.33 -18.75 -21.77
N ARG A 222 7.40 -18.96 -22.54
CA ARG A 222 8.26 -17.87 -23.00
C ARG A 222 7.46 -16.82 -23.79
N GLY A 223 7.52 -15.58 -23.33
CA GLY A 223 6.88 -14.42 -23.89
C GLY A 223 7.85 -13.48 -24.60
N LYS A 224 7.29 -12.57 -25.40
CA LYS A 224 8.04 -11.50 -26.07
C LYS A 224 8.46 -10.36 -25.13
N TYR A 225 7.86 -10.28 -23.94
CA TYR A 225 8.09 -9.21 -22.97
C TYR A 225 8.83 -9.67 -21.70
N ASP A 226 9.19 -10.95 -21.59
CA ASP A 226 9.96 -11.52 -20.47
C ASP A 226 11.21 -10.73 -20.04
N PRO A 227 11.96 -10.03 -20.93
CA PRO A 227 13.07 -9.16 -20.50
C PRO A 227 12.66 -7.91 -19.70
N LEU A 228 11.37 -7.52 -19.74
CA LEU A 228 10.80 -6.33 -19.10
C LEU A 228 9.97 -6.67 -17.86
N LEU A 229 9.81 -7.96 -17.56
CA LEU A 229 8.98 -8.46 -16.46
C LEU A 229 9.84 -8.81 -15.24
N GLU A 230 9.22 -8.78 -14.07
CA GLU A 230 9.87 -9.17 -12.81
C GLU A 230 9.93 -10.70 -12.68
N TRP A 231 11.00 -11.19 -12.06
CA TRP A 231 11.21 -12.63 -11.86
C TRP A 231 11.85 -12.91 -10.49
N PRO A 232 11.48 -14.00 -9.81
CA PRO A 232 10.47 -14.99 -10.20
C PRO A 232 9.04 -14.43 -10.15
N PHE A 233 8.13 -15.03 -10.94
CA PHE A 233 6.73 -14.64 -11.03
C PHE A 233 6.05 -14.60 -9.65
N ALA A 234 5.39 -13.48 -9.34
CA ALA A 234 4.89 -13.16 -8.00
C ALA A 234 3.46 -12.57 -7.96
N LEU A 235 2.72 -12.57 -9.08
CA LEU A 235 1.33 -12.10 -9.13
C LEU A 235 0.38 -13.20 -8.61
N VAL A 236 -0.63 -12.81 -7.85
CA VAL A 236 -1.64 -13.72 -7.32
C VAL A 236 -2.50 -14.24 -8.47
N VAL A 237 -2.76 -15.55 -8.46
CA VAL A 237 -3.62 -16.22 -9.44
C VAL A 237 -4.88 -16.71 -8.74
N SER A 238 -6.05 -16.44 -9.31
CA SER A 238 -7.30 -17.12 -8.95
C SER A 238 -7.71 -18.08 -10.07
N ILE A 239 -8.05 -19.32 -9.71
CA ILE A 239 -8.61 -20.32 -10.61
C ILE A 239 -10.01 -20.64 -10.12
N THR A 240 -11.02 -20.43 -10.95
CA THR A 240 -12.43 -20.56 -10.56
C THR A 240 -13.19 -21.46 -11.52
N LEU A 241 -13.89 -22.47 -10.99
CA LEU A 241 -14.86 -23.29 -11.71
C LEU A 241 -16.22 -22.61 -11.60
N LEU A 242 -16.74 -22.15 -12.75
CA LEU A 242 -17.97 -21.37 -12.82
C LEU A 242 -19.20 -22.27 -12.78
N ASP A 243 -20.15 -21.95 -11.90
CA ASP A 243 -21.50 -22.50 -11.88
C ASP A 243 -22.31 -21.92 -13.05
N GLN A 244 -22.92 -22.80 -13.83
CA GLN A 244 -23.66 -22.45 -15.05
C GLN A 244 -25.15 -22.14 -14.79
N ASN A 245 -25.58 -22.07 -13.52
CA ASN A 245 -26.96 -21.80 -13.14
C ASN A 245 -27.57 -20.62 -13.94
N PRO A 246 -28.77 -20.77 -14.54
CA PRO A 246 -29.39 -19.69 -15.31
C PRO A 246 -29.78 -18.49 -14.45
N ASP A 247 -29.92 -18.65 -13.12
CA ASP A 247 -30.07 -17.54 -12.18
C ASP A 247 -28.69 -17.16 -11.59
N PRO A 248 -28.13 -15.98 -11.93
CA PRO A 248 -26.83 -15.55 -11.43
C PRO A 248 -26.76 -15.49 -9.90
N SER A 249 -27.89 -15.23 -9.24
CA SER A 249 -27.98 -15.11 -7.77
C SER A 249 -27.87 -16.45 -7.05
N LYS A 250 -27.95 -17.57 -7.78
CA LYS A 250 -27.87 -18.94 -7.23
C LYS A 250 -26.53 -19.64 -7.51
N ARG A 251 -25.66 -19.01 -8.32
CA ARG A 251 -24.36 -19.54 -8.73
C ARG A 251 -23.43 -19.69 -7.54
N CYS A 252 -22.79 -20.84 -7.43
CA CYS A 252 -21.85 -21.19 -6.36
C CYS A 252 -20.50 -21.61 -6.97
N ASP A 253 -19.66 -20.64 -7.31
CA ASP A 253 -18.39 -20.87 -8.01
C ASP A 253 -17.30 -21.42 -7.06
N ILE A 254 -16.56 -22.46 -7.50
CA ILE A 254 -15.44 -23.02 -6.70
C ILE A 254 -14.15 -22.30 -7.08
N SER A 255 -13.62 -21.49 -6.16
CA SER A 255 -12.40 -20.70 -6.36
C SER A 255 -11.19 -21.27 -5.61
N TYR A 256 -10.00 -21.15 -6.22
CA TYR A 256 -8.72 -21.53 -5.64
C TYR A 256 -7.69 -20.43 -5.90
N ARG A 257 -7.22 -19.78 -4.83
CA ARG A 257 -6.25 -18.69 -4.89
C ARG A 257 -4.83 -19.21 -4.64
N ILE A 258 -3.91 -18.86 -5.53
CA ILE A 258 -2.48 -19.16 -5.47
C ILE A 258 -1.74 -17.86 -5.25
N ASP A 259 -0.95 -17.80 -4.19
CA ASP A 259 0.11 -16.81 -4.02
C ASP A 259 1.47 -17.46 -4.35
N PRO A 260 2.09 -17.13 -5.51
CA PRO A 260 3.38 -17.69 -5.88
C PRO A 260 4.51 -17.33 -4.90
N ARG A 261 4.36 -16.27 -4.10
CA ARG A 261 5.35 -15.88 -3.08
C ARG A 261 5.50 -16.98 -2.02
N LYS A 262 4.42 -17.70 -1.71
CA LYS A 262 4.33 -18.81 -0.74
C LYS A 262 4.81 -20.16 -1.28
N ILE A 263 5.04 -20.30 -2.59
CA ILE A 263 5.57 -21.54 -3.19
C ILE A 263 7.08 -21.64 -2.85
N ARG A 264 7.50 -22.78 -2.28
CA ARG A 264 8.90 -23.02 -1.87
C ARG A 264 9.84 -23.23 -3.06
N GLU A 265 9.40 -24.03 -4.02
CA GLU A 265 10.17 -24.39 -5.21
C GLU A 265 9.87 -23.40 -6.33
N LYS A 266 10.71 -22.36 -6.47
CA LYS A 266 10.52 -21.31 -7.48
C LYS A 266 11.27 -21.59 -8.78
N THR A 267 12.46 -22.21 -8.68
CA THR A 267 13.46 -22.27 -9.76
C THR A 267 13.00 -22.94 -11.05
N GLU A 268 12.23 -24.04 -10.96
CA GLU A 268 11.78 -24.79 -12.14
C GLU A 268 10.40 -24.37 -12.66
N PHE A 269 9.70 -23.52 -11.91
CA PHE A 269 8.27 -23.27 -12.07
C PHE A 269 7.95 -21.79 -12.32
N LEU A 270 8.51 -20.90 -11.51
CA LEU A 270 8.18 -19.47 -11.45
C LEU A 270 9.27 -18.55 -12.00
N GLU A 271 10.49 -19.06 -12.20
CA GLU A 271 11.58 -18.29 -12.82
C GLU A 271 11.31 -17.97 -14.29
N ARG A 272 12.11 -17.06 -14.85
CA ARG A 272 12.00 -16.67 -16.27
C ARG A 272 12.17 -17.87 -17.21
N PRO A 273 11.22 -18.15 -18.12
CA PRO A 273 11.35 -19.23 -19.10
C PRO A 273 12.57 -19.07 -20.01
N LEU A 274 13.54 -19.99 -19.84
CA LEU A 274 14.72 -20.10 -20.72
C LEU A 274 14.41 -20.96 -21.95
N LEU A 275 13.63 -22.01 -21.75
CA LEU A 275 13.05 -22.89 -22.78
C LEU A 275 11.66 -22.38 -23.19
N ASP A 276 10.93 -23.14 -24.00
CA ASP A 276 9.57 -22.76 -24.44
C ASP A 276 8.57 -22.62 -23.27
N LYS A 277 8.72 -23.44 -22.22
CA LYS A 277 7.88 -23.46 -21.03
C LYS A 277 8.61 -23.98 -19.78
N ASN A 278 8.12 -23.59 -18.62
CA ASN A 278 8.54 -24.09 -17.31
C ASN A 278 7.82 -25.39 -16.92
N GLY A 279 8.09 -25.89 -15.70
CA GLY A 279 7.16 -26.76 -14.98
C GLY A 279 5.85 -26.04 -14.65
N SER A 280 4.83 -26.80 -14.25
CA SER A 280 3.50 -26.25 -13.93
C SER A 280 3.30 -26.01 -12.42
N PHE A 281 2.40 -25.12 -12.04
CA PHE A 281 1.98 -24.89 -10.65
C PHE A 281 0.44 -24.79 -10.57
N GLY A 282 -0.15 -25.20 -9.45
CA GLY A 282 -1.60 -25.14 -9.25
C GLY A 282 -2.19 -26.26 -8.39
N ALA A 283 -3.51 -26.36 -8.36
CA ALA A 283 -4.24 -27.25 -7.47
C ALA A 283 -4.32 -28.69 -8.01
N GLN A 284 -3.57 -29.61 -7.40
CA GLN A 284 -3.70 -31.04 -7.68
C GLN A 284 -5.04 -31.62 -7.16
N THR A 285 -5.62 -31.02 -6.10
CA THR A 285 -6.90 -31.41 -5.48
C THR A 285 -7.94 -30.29 -5.58
N PHE A 286 -8.12 -29.71 -6.77
CA PHE A 286 -8.91 -28.50 -7.00
C PHE A 286 -10.41 -28.67 -6.66
N CYS A 287 -11.04 -29.72 -7.18
CA CYS A 287 -12.45 -30.03 -6.92
C CYS A 287 -12.64 -31.55 -6.89
N ARG A 288 -13.51 -32.08 -6.02
CA ARG A 288 -13.83 -33.54 -6.01
C ARG A 288 -14.62 -33.88 -7.28
N LEU A 289 -14.35 -35.01 -7.93
CA LEU A 289 -15.05 -35.37 -9.18
C LEU A 289 -16.57 -35.50 -8.97
N GLU A 290 -17.00 -35.99 -7.80
CA GLU A 290 -18.40 -36.05 -7.36
C GLU A 290 -19.10 -34.67 -7.37
N ILE A 291 -18.34 -33.59 -7.11
CA ILE A 291 -18.86 -32.21 -7.09
C ILE A 291 -18.76 -31.59 -8.49
N MET A 292 -17.69 -31.88 -9.23
CA MET A 292 -17.42 -31.37 -10.58
C MET A 292 -18.57 -31.65 -11.56
N GLU A 293 -19.24 -32.80 -11.46
CA GLU A 293 -20.37 -33.15 -12.34
C GLU A 293 -21.51 -32.12 -12.27
N ASN A 294 -21.71 -31.43 -11.14
CA ASN A 294 -22.71 -30.37 -10.97
C ASN A 294 -22.37 -29.06 -11.72
N TYR A 295 -21.17 -28.96 -12.31
CA TYR A 295 -20.69 -27.79 -13.06
C TYR A 295 -20.61 -28.07 -14.57
N ILE A 296 -21.09 -29.24 -15.03
CA ILE A 296 -21.08 -29.66 -16.43
C ILE A 296 -22.51 -29.59 -17.00
N GLU A 297 -22.82 -28.53 -17.72
CA GLU A 297 -24.06 -28.36 -18.46
C GLU A 297 -23.80 -28.52 -19.97
N ASP A 298 -24.71 -29.18 -20.69
CA ASP A 298 -24.60 -29.48 -22.14
C ASP A 298 -23.25 -30.09 -22.59
N ASP A 299 -22.61 -30.90 -21.72
CA ASP A 299 -21.26 -31.47 -21.91
C ASP A 299 -20.14 -30.42 -22.07
N VAL A 300 -20.34 -29.25 -21.44
CA VAL A 300 -19.43 -28.11 -21.38
C VAL A 300 -19.19 -27.72 -19.91
N MET A 301 -17.97 -27.30 -19.58
CA MET A 301 -17.64 -26.64 -18.31
C MET A 301 -16.75 -25.41 -18.56
N PHE A 302 -16.67 -24.50 -17.57
CA PHE A 302 -15.89 -23.26 -17.68
C PHE A 302 -14.92 -23.09 -16.52
N LEU A 303 -13.64 -22.85 -16.83
CA LEU A 303 -12.62 -22.46 -15.86
C LEU A 303 -12.20 -21.00 -16.12
N GLN A 304 -12.48 -20.12 -15.18
CA GLN A 304 -12.01 -18.73 -15.17
C GLN A 304 -10.63 -18.67 -14.50
N ILE A 305 -9.72 -17.90 -15.09
CA ILE A 305 -8.39 -17.63 -14.54
C ILE A 305 -8.14 -16.14 -14.51
N GLU A 306 -7.81 -15.65 -13.32
CA GLU A 306 -7.50 -14.26 -13.05
C GLU A 306 -6.07 -14.14 -12.51
N ILE A 307 -5.36 -13.10 -12.94
CA ILE A 307 -3.98 -12.84 -12.55
C ILE A 307 -3.88 -11.35 -12.20
N GLY A 308 -3.53 -11.06 -10.95
CA GLY A 308 -3.49 -9.70 -10.43
C GLY A 308 -2.50 -9.53 -9.27
N GLU A 309 -2.36 -8.28 -8.81
CA GLU A 309 -1.58 -7.97 -7.62
C GLU A 309 -2.36 -8.38 -6.36
N SER A 310 -1.64 -8.63 -5.25
CA SER A 310 -2.28 -8.72 -3.95
C SER A 310 -2.76 -7.33 -3.56
N ILE A 311 -4.08 -7.14 -3.47
CA ILE A 311 -4.64 -5.97 -2.78
C ILE A 311 -4.43 -6.23 -1.29
N ASP A 312 -3.24 -5.87 -0.80
CA ASP A 312 -2.88 -5.90 0.61
C ASP A 312 -3.64 -4.74 1.32
N GLY A 313 -4.96 -4.92 1.47
CA GLY A 313 -5.89 -3.86 1.89
C GLY A 313 -7.37 -4.25 2.04
N GLU A 314 -7.75 -5.51 1.83
CA GLU A 314 -9.02 -6.04 2.36
C GLU A 314 -8.71 -6.77 3.69
N ASP A 315 -9.42 -6.38 4.75
CA ASP A 315 -9.06 -6.71 6.13
C ASP A 315 -8.88 -8.20 6.42
N ASP A 316 -7.84 -8.50 7.20
CA ASP A 316 -7.79 -9.68 8.06
C ASP A 316 -8.84 -9.55 9.18
N ASN A 317 -10.10 -9.71 8.82
CA ASN A 317 -11.15 -10.13 9.73
C ASN A 317 -11.23 -11.66 9.71
N GLY A 318 -10.09 -12.32 9.96
CA GLY A 318 -10.09 -13.69 10.47
C GLY A 318 -10.95 -13.75 11.73
N ILE A 319 -11.94 -14.64 11.74
CA ILE A 319 -12.75 -14.92 12.93
C ILE A 319 -11.78 -15.35 14.05
N PRO A 320 -11.78 -14.70 15.23
CA PRO A 320 -10.84 -15.04 16.30
C PRO A 320 -10.90 -16.53 16.69
N GLU A 321 -9.73 -17.15 16.89
CA GLU A 321 -9.57 -18.59 17.18
C GLU A 321 -10.27 -19.07 18.49
N GLU A 322 -10.93 -18.20 19.25
CA GLU A 322 -11.63 -18.52 20.50
C GLU A 322 -13.08 -19.02 20.32
N GLN A 323 -13.60 -19.19 19.10
CA GLN A 323 -14.97 -19.71 18.86
C GLN A 323 -15.05 -21.19 18.42
N LEU A 324 -13.93 -21.89 18.27
CA LEU A 324 -13.91 -23.28 17.78
C LEU A 324 -14.17 -24.38 18.85
N ASP A 325 -14.17 -24.05 20.14
CA ASP A 325 -14.32 -25.04 21.24
C ASP A 325 -15.76 -25.24 21.76
N LEU A 326 -16.76 -24.54 21.21
CA LEU A 326 -18.14 -24.55 21.74
C LEU A 326 -19.05 -25.70 21.22
N PHE A 327 -18.58 -26.53 20.29
CA PHE A 327 -19.35 -27.67 19.75
C PHE A 327 -18.90 -29.05 20.26
N ALA A 328 -17.94 -29.11 21.19
CA ALA A 328 -17.30 -30.35 21.63
C ALA A 328 -17.72 -30.82 23.04
N GLN A 329 -18.92 -30.47 23.55
CA GLN A 329 -19.39 -30.96 24.86
C GLN A 329 -20.80 -31.58 24.79
N LYS A 330 -20.89 -32.79 25.36
CA LYS A 330 -22.09 -33.66 25.39
C LYS A 330 -23.09 -33.14 26.44
N PRO A 331 -24.42 -33.17 26.20
CA PRO A 331 -25.40 -32.57 27.11
C PRO A 331 -25.43 -33.27 28.48
N PRO A 332 -25.31 -32.53 29.61
CA PRO A 332 -25.60 -33.04 30.94
C PRO A 332 -27.11 -32.98 31.25
N CYS A 333 -27.59 -33.92 32.05
CA CYS A 333 -28.98 -33.97 32.51
C CYS A 333 -29.34 -32.82 33.47
N THR A 334 -30.61 -32.40 33.46
CA THR A 334 -31.31 -31.76 34.59
C THR A 334 -31.33 -32.73 35.80
N PRO A 335 -31.34 -32.27 37.08
CA PRO A 335 -32.42 -31.42 37.60
C PRO A 335 -32.13 -30.43 38.79
N ASP A 336 -33.16 -29.61 39.04
CA ASP A 336 -33.73 -29.13 40.33
C ASP A 336 -33.14 -28.01 41.24
N VAL A 337 -33.99 -26.96 41.33
CA VAL A 337 -34.45 -26.11 42.47
C VAL A 337 -33.60 -25.04 43.21
N HIS A 338 -34.33 -23.95 43.53
CA HIS A 338 -34.14 -22.92 44.59
C HIS A 338 -33.02 -21.86 44.50
N SER A 339 -33.34 -20.67 43.95
CA SER A 339 -33.79 -19.52 44.78
C SER A 339 -33.88 -18.16 44.05
N VAL A 340 -34.97 -17.44 44.34
CA VAL A 340 -35.17 -15.96 44.37
C VAL A 340 -33.89 -15.09 44.47
N MET A 341 -33.78 -13.88 43.92
CA MET A 341 -34.73 -12.83 43.46
C MET A 341 -33.99 -11.88 42.45
N SER A 342 -34.51 -10.83 41.78
CA SER A 342 -35.79 -10.08 41.84
C SER A 342 -36.10 -9.34 40.50
N LEU A 343 -37.08 -8.41 40.53
CA LEU A 343 -37.47 -7.40 39.51
C LEU A 343 -37.61 -6.01 40.22
N PRO A 344 -37.65 -4.81 39.56
CA PRO A 344 -38.60 -4.35 38.50
C PRO A 344 -37.91 -3.69 37.26
N LEU A 345 -38.40 -3.72 36.00
CA LEU A 345 -39.71 -3.43 35.33
C LEU A 345 -39.87 -1.99 34.78
N VAL A 346 -40.71 -1.86 33.72
CA VAL A 346 -41.26 -0.62 33.07
C VAL A 346 -40.34 0.07 32.04
N SER A 347 -40.73 0.42 30.80
CA SER A 347 -41.85 -0.01 29.91
C SER A 347 -41.67 0.52 28.46
N THR A 348 -42.18 -0.19 27.45
CA THR A 348 -42.36 0.26 26.05
C THR A 348 -43.57 1.21 25.87
N PRO A 349 -43.67 1.97 24.76
CA PRO A 349 -44.45 1.54 23.56
C PRO A 349 -43.71 1.83 22.22
N ARG A 350 -43.94 1.18 21.06
CA ARG A 350 -45.17 0.96 20.23
C ARG A 350 -45.83 2.26 19.72
N GLU A 351 -46.26 2.43 18.46
CA GLU A 351 -46.24 1.59 17.23
C GLU A 351 -46.48 2.48 15.97
N ASP A 352 -46.63 1.88 14.79
CA ASP A 352 -47.27 2.39 13.55
C ASP A 352 -46.62 3.44 12.61
N GLY A 353 -46.68 3.15 11.29
CA GLY A 353 -47.25 4.14 10.35
C GLY A 353 -46.59 4.46 8.99
N ARG A 354 -46.70 3.56 8.00
CA ARG A 354 -46.98 3.87 6.56
C ARG A 354 -46.09 4.84 5.72
N LEU A 355 -45.53 4.29 4.63
CA LEU A 355 -45.25 4.98 3.34
C LEU A 355 -46.54 5.57 2.71
N PRO A 356 -46.52 6.61 1.84
CA PRO A 356 -46.25 6.37 0.40
C PRO A 356 -45.81 7.55 -0.54
N THR A 357 -45.42 7.14 -1.76
CA THR A 357 -45.50 7.85 -3.08
C THR A 357 -44.49 8.94 -3.49
N ALA A 358 -44.06 8.84 -4.75
CA ALA A 358 -43.17 9.76 -5.47
C ALA A 358 -43.89 10.94 -6.16
N ILE A 359 -43.15 12.03 -6.45
CA ILE A 359 -43.55 13.09 -7.40
C ILE A 359 -42.37 13.53 -8.29
N LYS A 360 -42.61 13.45 -9.61
CA LYS A 360 -42.05 14.19 -10.78
C LYS A 360 -40.63 14.79 -10.77
N MET A 361 -39.88 14.42 -11.80
CA MET A 361 -38.93 15.30 -12.50
C MET A 361 -39.66 16.29 -13.43
N PRO A 362 -39.08 17.45 -13.74
CA PRO A 362 -39.31 18.21 -14.97
C PRO A 362 -38.25 17.89 -16.04
N ASP A 363 -38.64 17.97 -17.31
CA ASP A 363 -37.79 17.81 -18.51
C ASP A 363 -37.77 19.14 -19.28
N GLU A 364 -36.59 19.72 -19.53
CA GLU A 364 -36.37 20.70 -20.61
C GLU A 364 -34.97 20.57 -21.27
N ARG A 365 -34.95 19.79 -22.36
CA ARG A 365 -34.56 20.23 -23.73
C ARG A 365 -33.28 21.05 -24.00
N LEU A 366 -32.46 20.44 -24.88
CA LEU A 366 -31.62 21.02 -25.94
C LEU A 366 -30.49 22.02 -25.60
N ALA A 367 -29.26 21.50 -25.62
CA ALA A 367 -28.20 22.02 -26.49
C ALA A 367 -27.15 20.93 -26.81
N SER A 368 -26.67 20.87 -28.05
CA SER A 368 -25.57 20.00 -28.51
C SER A 368 -24.46 20.87 -29.14
N PRO A 369 -23.22 20.37 -29.31
CA PRO A 369 -22.06 21.10 -28.78
C PRO A 369 -21.34 22.01 -29.80
N LEU A 370 -20.73 23.08 -29.30
CA LEU A 370 -19.79 23.90 -30.05
C LEU A 370 -18.43 23.22 -30.17
N SER A 371 -18.02 22.92 -31.41
CA SER A 371 -16.70 22.39 -31.72
C SER A 371 -15.62 23.46 -31.62
N VAL A 372 -14.54 23.19 -30.89
CA VAL A 372 -13.30 23.99 -30.97
C VAL A 372 -12.12 23.07 -31.31
N LYS A 373 -11.63 23.20 -32.54
CA LYS A 373 -10.40 22.56 -33.00
C LYS A 373 -9.22 23.17 -32.24
N LYS A 374 -8.34 22.35 -31.65
CA LYS A 374 -6.96 22.76 -31.34
C LYS A 374 -6.00 22.10 -32.30
N ILE A 375 -5.23 22.95 -32.97
CA ILE A 375 -4.26 22.62 -33.99
C ILE A 375 -2.97 22.16 -33.31
N LEU A 376 -2.48 20.98 -33.65
CA LEU A 376 -1.11 20.55 -33.34
C LEU A 376 -0.18 21.11 -34.43
N PRO A 377 0.91 21.83 -34.08
CA PRO A 377 1.94 22.17 -35.05
C PRO A 377 2.78 20.92 -35.37
N SER A 378 2.86 20.58 -36.65
CA SER A 378 3.78 19.56 -37.18
C SER A 378 5.24 20.00 -37.02
N ARG A 379 6.13 19.02 -36.80
CA ARG A 379 7.56 19.17 -37.06
C ARG A 379 7.96 18.13 -38.11
N ASP A 380 8.35 18.63 -39.28
CA ASP A 380 8.83 17.80 -40.37
C ASP A 380 10.27 17.31 -40.18
N SER A 381 10.57 16.26 -40.93
CA SER A 381 11.85 15.54 -40.98
C SER A 381 12.98 16.38 -41.59
N MET A 382 14.24 16.07 -41.23
CA MET A 382 15.36 15.84 -42.17
C MET A 382 16.69 15.65 -41.42
N SER A 383 17.28 14.46 -41.50
CA SER A 383 18.75 14.23 -41.51
C SER A 383 19.04 12.77 -41.84
N GLU A 384 19.66 12.54 -42.99
CA GLU A 384 19.99 11.22 -43.52
C GLU A 384 21.45 10.82 -43.29
N LEU A 385 21.65 9.51 -43.06
CA LEU A 385 22.84 8.70 -43.42
C LEU A 385 24.17 8.98 -42.65
N PRO A 386 25.14 8.03 -42.61
CA PRO A 386 25.32 6.84 -43.47
C PRO A 386 25.34 5.46 -42.76
N PRO A 387 25.26 4.35 -43.52
CA PRO A 387 25.39 3.00 -42.97
C PRO A 387 26.85 2.58 -42.78
N LEU A 388 27.09 1.64 -41.85
CA LEU A 388 28.38 0.96 -41.67
C LEU A 388 28.26 -0.55 -41.97
N PRO A 389 29.37 -1.21 -42.34
CA PRO A 389 29.32 -2.22 -43.41
C PRO A 389 29.04 -3.65 -42.98
N VAL A 390 28.53 -4.42 -43.94
CA VAL A 390 28.49 -5.89 -43.92
C VAL A 390 29.90 -6.45 -44.04
N THR A 391 30.26 -7.41 -43.20
CA THR A 391 31.45 -8.26 -43.39
C THR A 391 31.05 -9.73 -43.39
N THR A 392 31.41 -10.43 -44.46
CA THR A 392 31.20 -11.86 -44.69
C THR A 392 32.36 -12.71 -44.15
N ASP A 393 32.03 -13.92 -43.69
CA ASP A 393 32.87 -15.13 -43.58
C ASP A 393 34.20 -15.11 -42.80
N GLY A 394 34.37 -16.11 -41.92
CA GLY A 394 35.63 -16.34 -41.21
C GLY A 394 35.56 -17.38 -40.08
N LEU A 395 35.41 -18.67 -40.41
CA LEU A 395 35.70 -19.77 -39.48
C LEU A 395 37.17 -19.74 -39.04
N PRO A 396 37.48 -20.15 -37.80
CA PRO A 396 38.33 -21.34 -37.71
C PRO A 396 37.83 -22.39 -36.72
N SER A 397 38.36 -23.61 -36.90
CA SER A 397 37.95 -24.84 -36.24
C SER A 397 38.73 -25.16 -34.95
N VAL A 398 37.99 -25.63 -33.94
CA VAL A 398 38.34 -26.73 -33.00
C VAL A 398 39.68 -26.67 -32.24
N SER A 399 39.58 -26.59 -30.91
CA SER A 399 40.40 -27.44 -30.02
C SER A 399 39.59 -27.89 -28.81
N THR A 400 39.64 -29.18 -28.50
CA THR A 400 38.80 -29.88 -27.52
C THR A 400 39.34 -29.84 -26.09
N THR A 401 38.49 -29.63 -25.09
CA THR A 401 38.64 -30.26 -23.77
C THR A 401 37.29 -30.73 -23.21
N SER A 402 37.31 -31.92 -22.62
CA SER A 402 36.15 -32.67 -22.15
C SER A 402 35.67 -32.23 -20.76
N THR A 403 34.35 -32.02 -20.61
CA THR A 403 33.66 -32.42 -19.37
C THR A 403 32.26 -32.96 -19.66
N ARG A 404 31.90 -34.05 -18.97
CA ARG A 404 30.68 -34.89 -19.10
C ARG A 404 29.34 -34.16 -19.33
N PRO A 405 28.39 -34.79 -20.06
CA PRO A 405 27.02 -34.30 -20.16
C PRO A 405 26.21 -34.55 -18.89
N HIS A 406 25.56 -33.51 -18.36
CA HIS A 406 24.44 -33.70 -17.42
C HIS A 406 23.21 -34.18 -18.17
N SER A 407 22.92 -35.47 -18.05
CA SER A 407 21.66 -36.07 -18.50
C SER A 407 20.50 -35.60 -17.62
N MET A 408 19.82 -34.52 -18.01
CA MET A 408 18.50 -34.15 -17.45
C MET A 408 17.40 -34.61 -18.41
N ARG A 409 16.83 -35.79 -18.12
CA ARG A 409 15.62 -36.30 -18.78
C ARG A 409 14.40 -35.52 -18.28
N LEU A 410 14.10 -34.36 -18.89
CA LEU A 410 12.79 -33.72 -18.73
C LEU A 410 11.78 -34.35 -19.69
N SER A 411 11.15 -35.44 -19.24
CA SER A 411 10.07 -36.13 -19.97
C SER A 411 8.91 -36.53 -19.05
N LYS A 412 8.70 -35.79 -17.97
CA LYS A 412 7.51 -35.85 -17.11
C LYS A 412 7.09 -34.43 -16.78
N ASN A 413 5.79 -34.16 -16.79
CA ASN A 413 5.25 -32.86 -16.41
C ASN A 413 5.47 -32.66 -14.90
N ALA A 414 6.51 -31.90 -14.55
CA ALA A 414 6.75 -31.53 -13.16
C ALA A 414 5.68 -30.53 -12.71
N VAL A 415 5.19 -30.72 -11.49
CA VAL A 415 4.21 -29.84 -10.84
C VAL A 415 4.80 -29.38 -9.51
N ALA A 416 4.77 -28.07 -9.25
CA ALA A 416 5.28 -27.49 -8.01
C ALA A 416 4.53 -28.05 -6.80
N PRO A 417 5.22 -28.46 -5.72
CA PRO A 417 4.59 -28.77 -4.44
C PRO A 417 3.93 -27.50 -3.87
N MET A 418 2.61 -27.45 -3.94
CA MET A 418 1.83 -26.38 -3.32
C MET A 418 1.81 -26.56 -1.80
N PRO A 419 1.81 -25.47 -0.99
CA PRO A 419 1.43 -25.57 0.41
C PRO A 419 0.02 -26.15 0.55
N ASP A 420 -0.21 -26.97 1.58
CA ASP A 420 -1.50 -27.63 1.83
C ASP A 420 -2.64 -26.59 1.84
N PRO A 421 -3.61 -26.68 0.92
CA PRO A 421 -4.67 -25.70 0.84
C PRO A 421 -5.97 -26.21 1.47
N SER A 422 -6.55 -25.39 2.33
CA SER A 422 -8.01 -25.36 2.48
C SER A 422 -8.58 -24.74 1.20
N PRO A 423 -9.39 -25.44 0.39
CA PRO A 423 -10.12 -24.78 -0.68
C PRO A 423 -11.12 -23.81 -0.03
N TYR A 424 -10.92 -22.50 -0.25
CA TYR A 424 -11.86 -21.48 0.23
C TYR A 424 -13.08 -21.50 -0.69
N VAL A 425 -14.11 -22.26 -0.29
CA VAL A 425 -15.41 -22.25 -0.96
C VAL A 425 -16.04 -20.89 -0.72
N VAL A 426 -16.10 -20.07 -1.77
CA VAL A 426 -16.93 -18.87 -1.77
C VAL A 426 -18.37 -19.34 -1.94
N SER A 427 -19.24 -18.98 -0.98
CA SER A 427 -20.67 -19.35 -0.87
C SER A 427 -20.96 -20.68 -0.15
N GLU A 428 -21.69 -20.57 0.97
CA GLU A 428 -22.25 -21.70 1.70
C GLU A 428 -23.39 -22.38 0.93
N LYS A 429 -23.25 -23.68 0.65
CA LYS A 429 -24.37 -24.62 0.56
C LYS A 429 -23.99 -25.93 1.24
N SER A 430 -24.02 -25.92 2.56
CA SER A 430 -24.23 -27.14 3.34
C SER A 430 -25.66 -27.62 3.12
N GLU A 431 -25.84 -28.71 2.37
CA GLU A 431 -26.87 -29.76 2.56
C GLU A 431 -26.91 -30.67 1.32
N ILE A 432 -26.30 -31.86 1.43
CA ILE A 432 -26.70 -33.04 0.67
C ILE A 432 -27.08 -34.10 1.71
N SER A 433 -28.36 -34.44 1.74
CA SER A 433 -28.92 -35.42 2.66
C SER A 433 -28.58 -36.84 2.23
N GLU A 434 -28.17 -37.66 3.20
CA GLU A 434 -27.90 -39.08 2.98
C GLU A 434 -29.20 -39.84 2.64
N ILE A 435 -29.30 -40.36 1.41
CA ILE A 435 -30.29 -41.39 1.07
C ILE A 435 -29.66 -42.75 1.35
N ALA A 436 -29.81 -43.23 2.58
CA ALA A 436 -29.37 -44.57 2.99
C ALA A 436 -30.30 -45.66 2.42
N GLU A 437 -29.70 -46.78 2.01
CA GLU A 437 -30.33 -47.81 1.18
C GLU A 437 -31.42 -48.66 1.88
N GLU A 438 -32.46 -49.04 1.14
CA GLU A 438 -33.40 -50.09 1.53
C GLU A 438 -32.69 -51.46 1.62
N LYS A 439 -32.51 -51.98 2.84
CA LYS A 439 -32.07 -53.38 3.03
C LYS A 439 -33.18 -54.37 2.70
N LYS A 440 -33.20 -54.89 1.46
CA LYS A 440 -33.93 -56.11 1.13
C LYS A 440 -33.17 -57.38 1.55
N SER A 441 -33.80 -58.08 2.47
CA SER A 441 -33.59 -59.46 2.91
C SER A 441 -32.84 -60.42 1.96
N LYS A 442 -31.86 -61.14 2.53
CA LYS A 442 -31.69 -62.58 2.23
C LYS A 442 -31.52 -63.39 3.51
N SER A 443 -32.18 -64.53 3.52
CA SER A 443 -32.28 -65.47 4.62
C SER A 443 -31.43 -66.71 4.38
N LYS A 444 -30.91 -67.31 5.46
CA LYS A 444 -31.05 -68.75 5.84
C LYS A 444 -29.86 -69.24 6.67
N ALA A 445 -30.20 -70.05 7.68
CA ALA A 445 -29.49 -71.22 8.24
C ALA A 445 -27.97 -71.10 8.52
N ARG A 446 -27.47 -71.61 9.66
CA ARG A 446 -27.94 -72.75 10.44
C ARG A 446 -27.53 -72.62 11.90
#